data_AF-A0A5B8HTJ9-F1
#
_entry.id   AF-A0A5B8HTJ9-F1
#
_cell.length_a   1.000
_cell.length_b   1.000
_cell.length_c   1.000
_cell.angle_alpha   90.00
_cell.angle_beta   90.00
_cell.angle_gamma   90.00
#
_symmetry.space_group_name_H-M   'P 1'
#
loop_
_entity.id
_entity.type
_entity.pdbx_description
1 polymer ?
#
loop_
_entity_poly.entity_id
_entity_poly.type
_entity_poly.pdbx_seq_one_letter_code
_entity_poly.pdbx_strand_id
1 'polypeptide(L)'
;PALIPLLLSLDSETQEHAVTTLLNLSIHDANKKAIVEEGAVQPIVEVLRNGGMPARENAAAALFSLSAIEDNKVVIGASGAIPALVALLREGNRRGKTDAASALFNLCICQDNRGRCVRAG
;
A
#
# COMPACT_ATOMS: atom_id res chain seq x y z
N PRO A 1 -3.15 -8.93 -13.45
CA PRO A 1 -4.22 -8.16 -14.14
C PRO A 1 -5.64 -8.35 -13.57
N ALA A 2 -6.14 -9.59 -13.40
CA ALA A 2 -7.54 -9.85 -13.03
C ALA A 2 -7.94 -9.36 -11.63
N LEU A 3 -7.00 -9.26 -10.69
CA LEU A 3 -7.25 -8.79 -9.33
C LEU A 3 -7.38 -7.27 -9.23
N ILE A 4 -6.77 -6.52 -10.15
CA ILE A 4 -6.68 -5.06 -10.06
C ILE A 4 -8.06 -4.39 -10.11
N PRO A 5 -8.98 -4.76 -11.03
CA PRO A 5 -10.33 -4.22 -11.03
C PRO A 5 -11.11 -4.52 -9.74
N LEU A 6 -10.85 -5.65 -9.09
CA LEU A 6 -11.56 -6.05 -7.87
C LEU A 6 -11.18 -5.21 -6.65
N LEU A 7 -10.01 -4.56 -6.66
CA LEU A 7 -9.62 -3.59 -5.63
C LEU A 7 -10.55 -2.36 -5.60
N LEU A 8 -11.23 -2.09 -6.72
CA LEU A 8 -12.17 -0.98 -6.86
C LEU A 8 -13.63 -1.45 -6.79
N SER A 9 -13.87 -2.69 -6.35
CA SER A 9 -15.23 -3.20 -6.13
C SER A 9 -15.98 -2.37 -5.08
N LEU A 10 -17.28 -2.17 -5.31
CA LEU A 10 -18.17 -1.57 -4.31
C LEU A 10 -18.59 -2.58 -3.23
N ASP A 11 -18.38 -3.88 -3.49
CA ASP A 11 -18.57 -4.92 -2.50
C ASP A 11 -17.34 -4.99 -1.58
N SER A 12 -17.53 -4.69 -0.30
CA SER A 12 -16.45 -4.56 0.68
C SER A 12 -15.68 -5.86 0.90
N GLU A 13 -16.39 -6.99 0.89
CA GLU A 13 -15.79 -8.32 1.08
C GLU A 13 -14.91 -8.68 -0.12
N THR A 14 -15.39 -8.45 -1.35
CA THR A 14 -14.61 -8.62 -2.58
C THR A 14 -13.37 -7.72 -2.59
N GLN A 15 -13.52 -6.44 -2.24
CA GLN A 15 -12.39 -5.51 -2.17
C GLN A 15 -11.34 -5.98 -1.15
N GLU A 16 -11.78 -6.39 0.04
CA GLU A 16 -10.91 -6.91 1.10
C GLU A 16 -10.17 -8.17 0.64
N HIS A 17 -10.88 -9.14 0.04
CA HIS A 17 -10.27 -10.35 -0.48
C HIS A 17 -9.31 -10.10 -1.64
N ALA A 18 -9.61 -9.12 -2.50
CA ALA A 18 -8.73 -8.73 -3.59
C ALA A 18 -7.40 -8.18 -3.06
N VAL A 19 -7.44 -7.24 -2.10
CA VAL A 19 -6.22 -6.69 -1.51
C VAL A 19 -5.46 -7.71 -0.67
N THR A 20 -6.17 -8.62 0.01
CA THR A 20 -5.56 -9.72 0.78
C THR A 20 -4.83 -10.70 -0.14
N THR A 21 -5.45 -11.06 -1.26
CA THR A 21 -4.81 -11.91 -2.28
C THR A 21 -3.55 -11.24 -2.83
N LEU A 22 -3.62 -9.93 -3.11
CA LEU A 22 -2.49 -9.18 -3.61
C LEU A 22 -1.36 -9.05 -2.58
N LEU A 23 -1.69 -8.84 -1.30
CA LEU A 23 -0.74 -8.92 -0.19
C LEU A 23 -0.03 -10.27 -0.19
N ASN A 24 -0.76 -11.38 -0.25
CA ASN A 24 -0.19 -12.73 -0.25
C ASN A 24 0.76 -12.94 -1.44
N LEU A 25 0.36 -12.50 -2.64
CA LEU A 25 1.23 -12.56 -3.83
C LEU A 25 2.49 -11.72 -3.66
N SER A 26 2.39 -10.55 -3.02
CA SER A 26 3.51 -9.63 -2.82
C SER A 26 4.59 -10.18 -1.89
N ILE A 27 4.29 -11.17 -1.04
CA ILE A 27 5.27 -11.76 -0.11
C ILE A 27 6.41 -12.46 -0.88
N HIS A 28 6.14 -12.94 -2.09
CA HIS A 28 7.16 -13.53 -2.96
C HIS A 28 7.91 -12.46 -3.75
N ASP A 29 9.23 -12.38 -3.56
CA ASP A 29 10.11 -11.38 -4.21
C ASP A 29 9.97 -11.34 -5.74
N ALA A 30 9.80 -12.51 -6.36
CA ALA A 30 9.62 -12.63 -7.81
C ALA A 30 8.38 -11.89 -8.34
N ASN A 31 7.36 -11.68 -7.50
CA ASN A 31 6.11 -11.04 -7.90
C ASN A 31 6.12 -9.52 -7.67
N LYS A 32 6.96 -9.01 -6.75
CA LYS A 32 6.87 -7.61 -6.28
C LYS A 32 7.01 -6.60 -7.40
N LYS A 33 7.97 -6.82 -8.31
CA LYS A 33 8.22 -5.93 -9.46
C LYS A 33 7.06 -5.98 -10.45
N ALA A 34 6.63 -7.19 -10.83
CA ALA A 34 5.52 -7.40 -11.75
C ALA A 34 4.21 -6.77 -11.24
N ILE A 35 3.89 -6.89 -9.95
CA ILE A 35 2.69 -6.27 -9.35
C ILE A 35 2.68 -4.75 -9.54
N VAL A 36 3.84 -4.10 -9.37
CA VAL A 36 3.96 -2.64 -9.55
C VAL A 36 3.90 -2.27 -11.03
N GLU A 37 4.57 -3.01 -11.90
CA GLU A 37 4.57 -2.81 -13.36
C GLU A 37 3.19 -3.02 -13.98
N GLU A 38 2.36 -3.90 -13.42
CA GLU A 38 0.96 -4.08 -13.83
C GLU A 38 0.03 -2.95 -13.36
N GLY A 39 0.54 -1.94 -12.64
CA GLY A 39 -0.22 -0.76 -12.26
C GLY A 39 -1.06 -0.92 -10.99
N ALA A 40 -0.78 -1.92 -10.14
CA ALA A 40 -1.58 -2.19 -8.95
C ALA A 40 -1.46 -1.10 -7.86
N VAL A 41 -0.41 -0.27 -7.88
CA VAL A 41 -0.11 0.70 -6.80
C VAL A 41 -1.25 1.68 -6.58
N GLN A 42 -1.79 2.30 -7.63
CA GLN A 42 -2.86 3.30 -7.49
C GLN A 42 -4.14 2.68 -6.88
N PRO A 43 -4.65 1.54 -7.39
CA PRO A 43 -5.76 0.84 -6.76
C PRO A 43 -5.54 0.43 -5.30
N ILE A 44 -4.32 -0.01 -4.92
CA ILE A 44 -4.01 -0.29 -3.51
C ILE A 44 -4.11 0.99 -2.66
N VAL A 45 -3.66 2.13 -3.17
CA VAL A 45 -3.75 3.43 -2.47
C VAL A 45 -5.21 3.86 -2.32
N GLU A 46 -6.07 3.59 -3.31
CA GLU A 46 -7.51 3.85 -3.17
C GLU A 46 -8.16 2.97 -2.10
N VAL A 47 -7.80 1.67 -2.02
CA VAL A 47 -8.24 0.80 -0.92
C VAL A 47 -7.74 1.32 0.43
N LEU A 48 -6.49 1.78 0.51
CA LEU A 48 -5.91 2.35 1.73
C LEU A 48 -6.66 3.60 2.23
N ARG A 49 -7.16 4.42 1.31
CA ARG A 49 -7.93 5.64 1.62
C ARG A 49 -9.37 5.34 2.03
N ASN A 50 -10.04 4.49 1.25
CA ASN A 50 -11.50 4.42 1.25
C ASN A 50 -12.07 3.07 1.71
N GLY A 51 -11.24 2.04 1.84
CA GLY A 51 -11.69 0.70 2.19
C GLY A 51 -12.11 0.56 3.66
N GLY A 52 -12.70 -0.59 3.98
CA GLY A 52 -12.93 -1.00 5.38
C GLY A 52 -11.61 -1.17 6.14
N MET A 53 -11.65 -1.13 7.47
CA MET A 53 -10.45 -1.22 8.30
C MET A 53 -9.55 -2.44 7.96
N PRO A 54 -10.06 -3.68 7.80
CA PRO A 54 -9.22 -4.81 7.43
C PRO A 54 -8.59 -4.66 6.04
N ALA A 55 -9.34 -4.14 5.06
CA ALA A 55 -8.81 -3.87 3.72
C ALA A 55 -7.70 -2.81 3.75
N ARG A 56 -7.85 -1.76 4.56
CA ARG A 56 -6.84 -0.70 4.73
C ARG A 56 -5.56 -1.22 5.39
N GLU A 57 -5.69 -2.09 6.39
CA GLU A 57 -4.54 -2.80 7.00
C GLU A 57 -3.80 -3.62 5.96
N ASN A 58 -4.53 -4.45 5.21
CA ASN A 58 -3.94 -5.29 4.17
C ASN A 58 -3.32 -4.47 3.04
N ALA A 59 -3.90 -3.32 2.68
CA ALA A 59 -3.32 -2.38 1.72
C ALA A 59 -1.99 -1.80 2.23
N ALA A 60 -1.92 -1.38 3.49
CA ALA A 60 -0.68 -0.88 4.09
C ALA A 60 0.41 -1.96 4.14
N ALA A 61 0.05 -3.19 4.55
CA ALA A 61 0.96 -4.33 4.55
C ALA A 61 1.44 -4.70 3.14
N ALA A 62 0.57 -4.61 2.12
CA ALA A 62 0.95 -4.86 0.73
C ALA A 62 1.95 -3.80 0.23
N LEU A 63 1.72 -2.51 0.53
CA LEU A 63 2.65 -1.44 0.19
C LEU A 63 3.99 -1.61 0.92
N PHE A 64 3.99 -1.99 2.20
CA PHE A 64 5.22 -2.33 2.93
C PHE A 64 5.98 -3.45 2.23
N SER A 65 5.30 -4.55 1.90
CA SER A 65 5.90 -5.70 1.22
C SER A 65 6.49 -5.33 -0.15
N LEU A 66 5.76 -4.58 -0.98
CA LEU A 66 6.21 -4.14 -2.30
C LEU A 66 7.38 -3.16 -2.21
N SER A 67 7.43 -2.33 -1.16
CA SER A 67 8.49 -1.37 -0.90
C SER A 67 9.83 -2.02 -0.49
N ALA A 68 9.92 -3.34 -0.38
CA ALA A 68 11.20 -4.02 -0.19
C ALA A 68 12.16 -3.86 -1.39
N ILE A 69 11.61 -3.59 -2.59
CA ILE A 69 12.39 -3.31 -3.80
C ILE A 69 12.58 -1.79 -3.95
N GLU A 70 13.81 -1.33 -4.17
CA GLU A 70 14.12 0.10 -4.23
C GLU A 70 13.33 0.85 -5.33
N ASP A 71 13.29 0.31 -6.55
CA ASP A 71 12.53 0.88 -7.67
C ASP A 71 11.04 1.05 -7.32
N ASN A 72 10.46 0.07 -6.60
CA ASN A 72 9.07 0.14 -6.17
C ASN A 72 8.82 1.26 -5.16
N LYS A 73 9.80 1.55 -4.28
CA LYS A 73 9.66 2.64 -3.29
C LYS A 73 9.42 3.99 -3.98
N VAL A 74 10.12 4.24 -5.09
CA VAL A 74 9.97 5.50 -5.85
C VAL A 74 8.56 5.60 -6.42
N VAL A 75 8.06 4.53 -7.04
CA VAL A 75 6.71 4.48 -7.63
C VAL A 75 5.63 4.64 -6.54
N ILE A 76 5.76 3.92 -5.42
CA ILE A 76 4.83 3.99 -4.29
C ILE A 76 4.86 5.39 -3.64
N GLY A 77 6.04 5.98 -3.47
CA GLY A 77 6.13 7.32 -2.90
C GLY A 77 5.47 8.39 -3.78
N ALA A 78 5.60 8.26 -5.11
CA ALA A 78 4.98 9.16 -6.07
C ALA A 78 3.46 8.98 -6.23
N SER A 79 2.88 7.86 -5.75
CA SER A 79 1.45 7.55 -5.95
C SER A 79 0.51 8.26 -4.99
N GLY A 80 1.04 8.99 -4.00
CA GLY A 80 0.24 9.54 -2.91
C GLY A 80 -0.09 8.52 -1.82
N ALA A 81 0.65 7.40 -1.75
CA ALA A 81 0.57 6.43 -0.66
C ALA A 81 0.97 7.04 0.69
N ILE A 82 2.03 7.85 0.73
CA ILE A 82 2.58 8.43 1.97
C ILE A 82 1.51 9.19 2.79
N PRO A 83 0.78 10.19 2.25
CA PRO A 83 -0.25 10.87 3.03
C PRO A 83 -1.40 9.95 3.46
N ALA A 84 -1.75 8.93 2.65
CA ALA A 84 -2.77 7.95 3.02
C ALA A 84 -2.30 7.04 4.17
N LEU A 85 -1.03 6.65 4.19
CA LEU A 85 -0.42 5.91 5.28
C LEU A 85 -0.33 6.75 6.55
N VAL A 86 0.00 8.05 6.44
CA VAL A 86 -0.01 8.98 7.58
C VAL A 86 -1.42 9.11 8.17
N ALA A 87 -2.45 9.18 7.33
CA ALA A 87 -3.84 9.18 7.80
C ALA A 87 -4.16 7.89 8.56
N LEU A 88 -3.85 6.72 7.99
CA LEU A 88 -4.04 5.43 8.66
C LEU A 88 -3.26 5.32 9.99
N LEU A 89 -2.04 5.88 10.05
CA LEU A 89 -1.24 5.92 11.27
C LEU A 89 -1.90 6.75 12.38
N ARG A 90 -2.70 7.76 12.04
CA ARG A 90 -3.40 8.61 13.02
C ARG A 90 -4.71 7.96 13.48
N GLU A 91 -5.52 7.49 12.53
CA GLU A 91 -6.90 7.08 12.78
C GLU A 91 -7.12 5.56 12.89
N GLY A 92 -6.15 4.76 12.44
CA GLY A 92 -6.27 3.31 12.41
C GLY A 92 -6.33 2.66 13.79
N ASN A 93 -6.75 1.39 13.81
CA ASN A 93 -6.61 0.55 15.00
C ASN A 93 -5.13 0.15 15.22
N ARG A 94 -4.85 -0.66 16.25
CA ARG A 94 -3.48 -1.08 16.59
C ARG A 94 -2.74 -1.71 15.41
N ARG A 95 -3.41 -2.59 14.64
CA ARG A 95 -2.80 -3.25 13.48
C ARG A 95 -2.56 -2.25 12.35
N GLY A 96 -3.57 -1.48 11.96
CA GLY A 96 -3.45 -0.47 10.91
C GLY A 96 -2.35 0.55 11.19
N LYS A 97 -2.19 0.98 12.44
CA LYS A 97 -1.09 1.86 12.86
C LYS A 97 0.28 1.21 12.73
N THR A 98 0.39 -0.07 13.09
CA THR A 98 1.64 -0.83 12.98
C THR A 98 2.03 -0.99 11.51
N ASP A 99 1.10 -1.47 10.68
CA ASP A 99 1.33 -1.71 9.25
C ASP A 99 1.65 -0.40 8.51
N ALA A 100 0.96 0.71 8.85
CA ALA A 100 1.24 2.03 8.31
C ALA A 100 2.63 2.54 8.70
N ALA A 101 3.03 2.40 9.96
CA ALA A 101 4.35 2.80 10.43
C ALA A 101 5.47 2.02 9.72
N SER A 102 5.31 0.71 9.55
CA SER A 102 6.27 -0.13 8.83
C SER A 102 6.40 0.29 7.36
N ALA A 103 5.29 0.53 6.67
CA ALA A 103 5.29 1.02 5.29
C ALA A 103 5.98 2.39 5.17
N LEU A 104 5.64 3.33 6.05
CA LEU A 104 6.25 4.67 6.07
C LEU A 104 7.76 4.61 6.32
N PHE A 105 8.19 3.79 7.28
CA PHE A 105 9.60 3.59 7.57
C PHE A 105 10.38 3.16 6.33
N ASN A 106 9.91 2.12 5.63
CA ASN A 106 10.56 1.66 4.41
C ASN A 106 10.58 2.72 3.30
N LEU A 107 9.48 3.44 3.11
CA LEU A 107 9.35 4.44 2.06
C LEU A 107 10.25 5.65 2.31
N CYS A 108 10.40 6.10 3.57
CA CYS A 108 11.18 7.29 3.90
C CYS A 108 12.70 7.08 3.93
N ILE A 109 13.16 5.83 3.96
CA ILE A 109 14.58 5.50 3.79
C ILE A 109 15.05 5.82 2.35
N CYS A 110 14.15 5.71 1.38
CA CYS A 110 14.42 6.06 -0.02
C CYS A 110 14.64 7.57 -0.17
N GLN A 111 15.76 7.97 -0.79
CA GLN A 111 16.13 9.38 -0.93
C GLN A 111 15.09 10.18 -1.72
N ASP A 112 14.56 9.60 -2.80
CA ASP A 112 13.54 10.22 -3.64
C ASP A 112 12.25 10.56 -2.87
N ASN A 113 11.98 9.83 -1.79
CA ASN A 113 10.77 9.99 -1.00
C ASN A 113 10.93 10.94 0.18
N ARG A 114 12.15 11.33 0.58
CA ARG A 114 12.37 12.18 1.76
C ARG A 114 11.55 13.47 1.71
N GLY A 115 11.58 14.18 0.57
CA GLY A 115 10.81 15.41 0.41
C GLY A 115 9.29 15.19 0.42
N ARG A 116 8.82 13.99 0.09
CA ARG A 116 7.40 13.61 0.19
C ARG A 116 7.02 13.28 1.63
N CYS A 117 7.87 12.54 2.34
CA CYS A 117 7.69 12.21 3.75
C CYS A 117 7.63 13.48 4.61
N VAL A 118 8.62 14.38 4.49
CA VAL A 118 8.67 15.62 5.30
C VAL A 118 7.42 16.49 5.11
N ARG A 119 6.85 16.53 3.90
CA ARG A 119 5.63 17.32 3.62
C ARG A 119 4.35 16.67 4.14
N ALA A 120 4.34 15.36 4.33
CA ALA A 120 3.16 14.64 4.83
C ALA A 120 2.96 14.79 6.34
N GLY A 121 3.99 15.27 7.06
CA GLY A 121 4.00 15.45 8.51
C GLY A 121 4.46 14.20 9.23
#